data_AF-A0A843E9F5-F1
#
_entry.id   AF-A0A843E9F5-F1
#
_cell.length_a   1.000
_cell.length_b   1.000
_cell.length_c   1.000
_cell.angle_alpha   90.00
_cell.angle_beta   90.00
_cell.angle_gamma   90.00
#
_symmetry.space_group_name_H-M   'P 1'
#
loop_
_entity.id
_entity.type
_entity.pdbx_description
1 polymer ?
#
loop_
_entity_poly.entity_id
_entity_poly.type
_entity_poly.pdbx_seq_one_letter_code
_entity_poly.pdbx_strand_id
1 'polypeptide(L)' 'KALFIETSPAPAKEALTMMGMPAGPLRLPLVPMLEENRAILRKALEDAGIL' A
#
# COMPACT_ATOMS: atom_id res chain seq x y z
N LYS A 1 -8.09 -2.91 8.24
CA LYS A 1 -8.44 -1.48 7.98
C LYS A 1 -7.39 -0.78 7.11
N ALA A 2 -6.09 -0.89 7.39
CA ALA A 2 -5.04 -0.23 6.59
C ALA A 2 -5.01 -0.59 5.09
N LEU A 3 -5.22 -1.86 4.72
CA LEU A 3 -5.27 -2.29 3.30
C LEU A 3 -6.50 -1.77 2.51
N PHE A 4 -7.43 -1.09 3.18
CA PHE A 4 -8.64 -0.52 2.59
C PHE A 4 -8.76 0.98 2.91
N ILE A 5 -7.63 1.64 3.19
CA ILE A 5 -7.58 3.09 3.45
C ILE A 5 -7.86 3.92 2.19
N GLU A 6 -7.53 3.36 1.02
CA GLU A 6 -7.89 3.89 -0.30
C GLU A 6 -8.53 2.79 -1.15
N THR A 7 -8.92 3.15 -2.38
CA THR A 7 -9.52 2.25 -3.36
C THR A 7 -8.64 1.02 -3.60
N SER A 8 -9.17 -0.16 -3.28
CA SER A 8 -8.56 -1.44 -3.63
C SER A 8 -8.40 -1.56 -5.15
N PRO A 9 -7.28 -2.10 -5.67
CA PRO A 9 -6.15 -2.78 -5.00
C PRO A 9 -4.92 -1.89 -4.71
N ALA A 10 -5.03 -0.56 -4.73
CA ALA A 10 -3.86 0.31 -4.60
C ALA A 10 -3.07 0.10 -3.28
N PRO A 11 -3.70 0.04 -2.08
CA PRO A 11 -2.95 -0.18 -0.84
C PRO A 11 -2.31 -1.56 -0.73
N ALA A 12 -2.93 -2.60 -1.29
CA ALA A 12 -2.34 -3.93 -1.31
C ALA A 12 -1.08 -3.98 -2.19
N LYS A 13 -1.12 -3.33 -3.35
CA LYS A 13 0.07 -3.23 -4.22
C LYS A 13 1.18 -2.39 -3.62
N GLU A 14 0.83 -1.29 -2.96
CA GLU A 14 1.81 -0.46 -2.27
C GLU A 14 2.47 -1.23 -1.11
N ALA A 15 1.68 -1.98 -0.34
CA ALA A 15 2.22 -2.84 0.72
C ALA A 15 3.19 -3.91 0.18
N LEU A 16 2.81 -4.60 -0.90
CA LEU A 16 3.70 -5.56 -1.56
C LEU A 16 4.99 -4.89 -2.05
N THR A 17 4.89 -3.69 -2.62
CA THR A 17 6.06 -2.91 -3.07
C THR A 17 6.97 -2.53 -1.89
N MET A 18 6.39 -2.11 -0.75
CA MET A 18 7.14 -1.80 0.47
C MET A 18 7.85 -3.04 1.04
N MET A 19 7.22 -4.21 0.95
CA MET A 19 7.78 -5.49 1.38
C MET A 19 8.83 -6.06 0.40
N GLY A 20 9.19 -5.32 -0.66
CA GLY A 20 10.13 -5.79 -1.69
C GLY A 20 9.57 -6.88 -2.60
N MET A 21 8.25 -7.10 -2.59
CA MET A 21 7.57 -8.08 -3.43
C MET A 21 7.14 -7.45 -4.76
N PRO A 22 7.13 -8.24 -5.86
CA PRO A 22 6.71 -7.73 -7.17
C PRO A 22 5.19 -7.49 -7.21
N ALA A 23 4.77 -6.22 -7.17
CA ALA A 23 3.35 -5.83 -7.25
C ALA A 23 2.91 -5.32 -8.64
N GLY A 24 3.88 -5.01 -9.51
CA GLY A 24 3.66 -4.39 -10.82
C GLY A 24 3.07 -2.97 -10.74
N PRO A 25 3.11 -2.20 -11.85
CA PRO A 25 2.62 -0.83 -11.84
C PRO A 25 1.09 -0.76 -11.63
N LEU A 26 0.63 0.37 -11.08
CA LEU A 26 -0.78 0.73 -11.12
C LEU A 26 -1.16 1.16 -12.54
N ARG A 27 -2.35 0.76 -12.98
CA ARG A 27 -2.91 1.14 -14.27
C ARG A 27 -4.08 2.08 -14.02
N LEU A 28 -4.22 3.09 -14.86
CA LEU A 28 -5.37 3.98 -14.84
C LEU A 28 -6.68 3.17 -14.91
N PRO A 29 -7.72 3.57 -14.17
CA PRO A 29 -7.89 4.84 -13.45
C PRO A 29 -7.25 4.90 -12.06
N LEU A 30 -6.56 3.83 -11.63
CA LEU A 30 -5.92 3.79 -10.31
C LEU A 30 -4.61 4.59 -10.34
N VAL A 31 -4.46 5.46 -9.35
CA VAL A 31 -3.29 6.32 -9.15
C VAL A 31 -2.51 5.89 -7.92
N PRO A 32 -1.22 6.27 -7.80
CA PRO A 32 -0.46 6.08 -6.58
C PRO A 32 -1.18 6.67 -5.36
N MET A 33 -1.00 6.02 -4.21
CA MET A 33 -1.60 6.48 -2.97
C MET A 33 -1.06 7.84 -2.55
N LEU A 34 -1.86 8.58 -1.79
CA LEU A 34 -1.40 9.80 -1.13
C LEU A 34 -0.33 9.45 -0.07
N GLU A 35 0.67 10.31 0.07
CA GLU A 35 1.78 10.11 1.03
C GLU A 35 1.29 9.97 2.48
N GLU A 36 0.21 10.65 2.86
CA GLU A 36 -0.40 10.54 4.18
C GLU A 36 -0.92 9.13 4.45
N ASN A 37 -1.64 8.55 3.49
CA ASN A 37 -2.16 7.19 3.58
C ASN A 37 -1.05 6.14 3.49
N ARG A 38 0.01 6.46 2.74
CA ARG A 38 1.21 5.64 2.62
C ARG A 38 1.95 5.52 3.96
N ALA A 39 2.04 6.60 4.73
CA ALA A 39 2.61 6.56 6.08
C ALA A 39 1.77 5.71 7.05
N ILE A 40 0.44 5.79 6.97
CA ILE A 40 -0.47 4.97 7.77
C ILE A 40 -0.33 3.49 7.40
N LEU A 41 -0.23 3.18 6.09
CA LEU A 41 -0.02 1.83 5.60
C LEU A 41 1.31 1.27 6.10
N ARG A 42 2.42 2.02 5.96
CA ARG A 42 3.74 1.63 6.47
C ARG A 42 3.69 1.27 7.96
N LYS A 43 3.14 2.17 8.78
CA LYS A 43 3.02 1.93 10.22
C LYS A 43 2.22 0.66 10.52
N ALA A 44 1.13 0.43 9.80
CA ALA A 44 0.33 -0.78 9.98
C ALA A 44 1.08 -2.07 9.55
N LEU A 45 2.00 -1.99 8.59
CA LEU A 45 2.86 -3.12 8.20
C LEU A 45 3.97 -3.38 9.24
N GLU A 46 4.58 -2.32 9.78
CA GLU A 46 5.56 -2.39 10.89
C GLU A 46 4.92 -2.96 12.16
N ASP A 47 3.73 -2.46 12.55
CA ASP A 47 2.95 -2.97 13.69
C ASP A 47 2.56 -4.45 13.52
N ALA A 48 2.43 -4.92 12.27
CA ALA A 48 2.16 -6.31 11.94
C ALA A 48 3.43 -7.18 11.86
N GLY A 49 4.63 -6.60 11.97
CA GLY A 49 5.90 -7.31 11.94
C GLY A 49 6.28 -7.89 10.58
N ILE A 50 5.71 -7.35 9.50
CA ILE A 50 5.95 -7.80 8.11
C ILE A 50 6.75 -6.79 7.27
N LEU A 51 7.10 -5.66 7.89
CA LEU A 51 8.01 -4.63 7.38
C LEU A 51 9.07 -4.37 8.44
#